data_AF-A0A3G8XH86-F1
#
_entry.id   AF-A0A3G8XH86-F1
#
_cell.length_a   1.000
_cell.length_b   1.000
_cell.length_c   1.000
_cell.angle_alpha   90.00
_cell.angle_beta   90.00
_cell.angle_gamma   90.00
#
_symmetry.space_group_name_H-M   'P 1'
#
loop_
_entity.id
_entity.type
_entity.pdbx_description
1 polymer ?
#
loop_
_entity_poly.entity_id
_entity_poly.type
_entity_poly.pdbx_seq_one_letter_code
_entity_poly.pdbx_strand_id
1 'polypeptide(L)'
;MQKNDALIAVVNNLQITEKRMGGESDEKQFELLVEFIDDLIRNDFNRLLSILYRVDISEEKLKLKLAQNKETPVPSAEIIAHLLIDREAEKILSREKYRKK
;
A
#
# COMPACT_ATOMS: atom_id res chain seq x y z
N MET A 1 0.95 10.36 13.04
CA MET A 1 0.72 9.09 13.78
C MET A 1 -0.05 8.09 12.92
N GLN A 2 -1.32 8.32 12.58
CA GLN A 2 -2.18 7.31 11.94
C GLN A 2 -1.69 6.75 10.58
N LYS A 3 -1.07 7.56 9.72
CA LYS A 3 -0.52 7.09 8.43
C LYS A 3 0.74 6.22 8.58
N ASN A 4 1.53 6.47 9.62
CA ASN A 4 2.72 5.66 9.92
C ASN A 4 2.29 4.26 10.42
N ASP A 5 1.30 4.21 11.31
CA ASP A 5 0.72 2.94 11.78
C ASP A 5 0.15 2.10 10.61
N ALA A 6 -0.48 2.77 9.64
CA ALA A 6 -0.99 2.12 8.43
C ALA A 6 0.14 1.60 7.52
N LEU A 7 1.21 2.38 7.30
CA LEU A 7 2.40 1.93 6.55
C LEU A 7 3.02 0.68 7.18
N ILE A 8 3.24 0.71 8.50
CA ILE A 8 3.77 -0.43 9.25
C ILE A 8 2.86 -1.65 9.11
N ALA A 9 1.53 -1.47 9.18
CA ALA A 9 0.58 -2.56 9.01
C ALA A 9 0.64 -3.18 7.60
N VAL A 10 0.71 -2.35 6.54
CA VAL A 10 0.86 -2.83 5.15
C VAL A 10 2.15 -3.63 4.99
N VAL A 11 3.28 -3.08 5.42
CA VAL A 11 4.60 -3.72 5.28
C VAL A 11 4.64 -5.08 6.01
N ASN A 12 4.09 -5.15 7.22
CA ASN A 12 4.00 -6.40 7.98
C ASN A 12 3.04 -7.42 7.33
N ASN A 13 1.85 -6.99 6.89
CA ASN A 13 0.86 -7.87 6.27
C ASN A 13 1.35 -8.48 4.96
N LEU A 14 2.17 -7.74 4.22
CA LEU A 14 2.76 -8.19 2.96
C LEU A 14 4.05 -8.99 3.14
N GLN A 15 4.52 -9.16 4.39
CA GLN A 15 5.78 -9.83 4.73
C GLN A 15 6.97 -9.29 3.92
N ILE A 16 6.93 -8.00 3.56
CA ILE A 16 7.95 -7.34 2.71
C ILE A 16 9.32 -7.36 3.42
N THR A 17 9.32 -7.56 4.73
CA THR A 17 10.53 -7.69 5.53
C THR A 17 10.39 -8.82 6.55
N GLU A 18 11.06 -9.94 6.30
CA GLU A 18 11.39 -10.94 7.36
C GLU A 18 12.32 -10.36 8.43
N LYS A 19 12.90 -9.18 8.18
CA LYS A 19 13.80 -8.49 9.10
C LYS A 19 13.10 -7.25 9.65
N ARG A 20 12.41 -7.41 10.78
CA ARG A 20 12.13 -6.26 11.66
C ARG A 20 13.46 -5.63 12.06
N MET A 21 13.88 -4.60 11.35
CA MET A 21 14.79 -3.61 11.92
C MET A 21 13.91 -2.49 12.46
N GLY A 22 13.56 -2.60 13.74
CA GLY A 22 13.00 -1.48 14.48
C GLY A 22 14.05 -0.37 14.48
N GLY A 23 13.82 0.67 13.69
CA GLY A 23 14.73 1.81 13.58
C GLY A 23 14.78 2.54 12.22
N GLU A 24 14.19 2.00 11.15
CA GLU A 24 14.16 2.72 9.87
C GLU A 24 13.08 3.83 9.83
N SER A 25 13.40 4.95 9.18
CA SER A 25 12.50 6.09 9.01
C SER A 25 11.30 5.75 8.12
N ASP A 26 10.18 6.44 8.34
CA ASP A 26 8.93 6.30 7.58
C ASP A 26 9.16 6.38 6.06
N GLU A 27 10.05 7.29 5.62
CA GLU A 27 10.43 7.44 4.21
C GLU A 27 11.04 6.16 3.64
N LYS A 28 11.92 5.50 4.39
CA LYS A 28 12.60 4.31 3.89
C LYS A 28 11.69 3.09 3.85
N GLN A 29 10.77 2.98 4.80
CA GLN A 29 9.72 1.96 4.75
C GLN A 29 8.79 2.17 3.55
N PHE A 30 8.50 3.43 3.22
CA PHE A 30 7.71 3.76 2.04
C PHE A 30 8.46 3.42 0.75
N GLU A 31 9.75 3.77 0.64
CA GLU A 31 10.58 3.40 -0.52
C GLU A 31 10.61 1.87 -0.72
N LEU A 32 10.82 1.09 0.34
CA LEU A 32 10.80 -0.38 0.26
C LEU A 32 9.43 -0.93 -0.21
N LEU A 33 8.34 -0.31 0.24
CA LEU A 33 7.01 -0.67 -0.23
C LEU A 33 6.84 -0.35 -1.72
N VAL A 34 7.33 0.80 -2.18
CA VAL A 34 7.30 1.19 -3.58
C VAL A 34 8.13 0.25 -4.44
N GLU A 35 9.36 -0.08 -4.03
CA GLU A 35 10.22 -1.04 -4.74
C GLU A 35 9.58 -2.42 -4.82
N PHE A 36 9.01 -2.92 -3.72
CA PHE A 36 8.29 -4.19 -3.71
C PHE A 36 7.12 -4.19 -4.69
N ILE A 37 6.33 -3.12 -4.74
CA ILE A 37 5.22 -3.01 -5.67
C ILE A 37 5.73 -2.90 -7.11
N ASP A 38 6.79 -2.15 -7.37
CA ASP A 38 7.37 -2.03 -8.72
C ASP A 38 7.87 -3.39 -9.22
N ASP A 39 8.50 -4.18 -8.35
CA ASP A 39 8.87 -5.56 -8.65
C ASP A 39 7.65 -6.42 -9.00
N LEU A 40 6.56 -6.34 -8.24
CA LEU A 40 5.34 -7.06 -8.56
C LEU A 40 4.70 -6.57 -9.88
N ILE A 41 4.75 -5.28 -10.20
CA ILE A 41 4.23 -4.77 -11.48
C ILE A 41 4.99 -5.40 -12.65
N ARG A 42 6.32 -5.52 -12.54
CA ARG A 42 7.20 -5.99 -13.61
C ARG A 42 7.26 -7.51 -13.71
N ASN A 43 7.29 -8.20 -12.57
CA ASN A 43 7.65 -9.61 -12.47
C ASN A 43 6.48 -10.51 -12.04
N ASP A 44 5.48 -10.00 -11.30
CA ASP A 44 4.36 -10.81 -10.79
C ASP A 44 3.06 -10.00 -10.57
N PHE A 45 2.47 -9.57 -11.69
CA PHE A 45 1.27 -8.73 -11.66
C PHE A 45 0.05 -9.45 -11.04
N ASN A 46 -0.03 -10.77 -11.15
CA ASN A 46 -1.12 -11.55 -10.56
C ASN A 46 -1.07 -11.53 -9.02
N ARG A 47 0.13 -11.58 -8.44
CA ARG A 47 0.30 -11.41 -7.00
C ARG A 47 -0.05 -10.00 -6.54
N LEU A 48 0.28 -8.97 -7.32
CA LEU A 48 -0.17 -7.60 -7.07
C LEU A 48 -1.70 -7.50 -7.03
N LEU A 49 -2.39 -8.03 -8.04
CA LEU A 49 -3.86 -8.03 -8.07
C LEU A 49 -4.44 -8.77 -6.86
N SER A 50 -3.87 -9.93 -6.51
CA SER A 50 -4.30 -10.72 -5.34
C SER A 50 -4.18 -9.94 -4.03
N ILE A 51 -3.14 -9.13 -3.87
CA ILE A 51 -2.97 -8.24 -2.73
C ILE A 51 -4.04 -7.14 -2.73
N LEU A 52 -4.25 -6.49 -3.87
CA LEU A 52 -5.20 -5.40 -4.02
C LEU A 52 -6.65 -5.83 -3.74
N TYR A 53 -7.03 -7.03 -4.19
CA TYR A 53 -8.36 -7.59 -3.90
C TYR A 53 -8.58 -7.83 -2.40
N ARG A 54 -7.55 -8.18 -1.62
CA ARG A 54 -7.68 -8.38 -0.16
C ARG A 54 -7.95 -7.10 0.61
N VAL A 55 -7.68 -5.93 0.02
CA VAL A 55 -7.87 -4.61 0.62
C VAL A 55 -8.99 -3.81 -0.06
N ASP A 56 -9.92 -4.50 -0.73
CA ASP A 56 -11.05 -3.92 -1.45
C ASP A 56 -10.65 -2.92 -2.55
N ILE A 57 -9.56 -3.19 -3.26
CA ILE A 57 -9.19 -2.48 -4.48
C ILE A 57 -9.43 -3.41 -5.68
N SER A 58 -10.41 -3.07 -6.51
CA SER A 58 -10.66 -3.80 -7.76
C SER A 58 -9.64 -3.43 -8.84
N GLU A 59 -9.39 -4.38 -9.75
CA GLU A 59 -8.56 -4.15 -10.95
C GLU A 59 -9.04 -2.95 -11.78
N GLU A 60 -10.35 -2.76 -11.90
CA GLU A 60 -10.95 -1.61 -12.59
C GLU A 60 -10.53 -0.29 -11.93
N LYS A 61 -10.62 -0.22 -10.59
CA LYS A 61 -10.22 0.97 -9.82
C LYS A 61 -8.72 1.25 -9.96
N LEU A 62 -7.90 0.21 -10.03
CA LEU A 62 -6.48 0.32 -10.31
C LEU A 62 -6.25 0.89 -11.72
N LYS A 63 -6.84 0.28 -12.74
CA LYS A 63 -6.73 0.72 -14.14
C LYS A 63 -7.17 2.17 -14.33
N LEU A 64 -8.25 2.59 -13.67
CA LEU A 64 -8.72 3.97 -13.69
C LEU A 64 -7.69 4.93 -13.07
N LYS A 65 -7.14 4.61 -11.89
CA LYS A 65 -6.08 5.41 -11.25
C LYS A 65 -4.83 5.52 -12.12
N LEU A 66 -4.40 4.42 -12.74
CA LEU A 66 -3.26 4.42 -13.66
C LEU A 66 -3.54 5.23 -14.92
N ALA A 67 -4.75 5.13 -15.47
CA ALA A 67 -5.15 5.87 -16.66
C ALA A 67 -5.32 7.38 -16.42
N GLN A 68 -5.64 7.78 -15.19
CA GLN A 68 -5.69 9.19 -14.76
C GLN A 68 -4.30 9.81 -14.58
N ASN A 69 -3.26 8.99 -14.45
CA ASN A 69 -1.88 9.41 -14.19
C ASN A 69 -1.10 9.78 -15.48
N LYS A 70 -1.80 10.28 -16.49
CA LYS A 70 -1.23 10.61 -17.82
C LYS A 70 -0.57 11.99 -17.89
N GLU A 71 -0.86 12.88 -16.93
CA GLU A 71 -0.40 14.27 -16.96
C GLU A 71 0.91 14.49 -16.20
N THR A 72 1.18 13.65 -15.20
CA THR A 72 2.42 13.63 -14.43
C THR A 72 2.83 12.17 -14.26
N PRO A 73 3.99 11.73 -14.77
CA PRO A 73 4.42 10.34 -14.67
C PRO A 73 4.91 10.04 -13.26
N VAL A 74 3.98 10.00 -12.30
CA VAL A 74 4.24 9.41 -10.98
C VAL A 74 4.39 7.89 -11.21
N PRO A 75 5.42 7.22 -10.65
CA PRO A 75 5.53 5.78 -10.76
C PRO A 75 4.25 5.08 -10.32
N SER A 76 3.78 4.14 -11.13
CA SER A 76 2.55 3.38 -10.84
C SER A 76 2.64 2.69 -9.47
N ALA A 77 3.84 2.25 -9.10
CA ALA A 77 4.11 1.66 -7.79
C ALA A 77 3.86 2.62 -6.61
N GLU A 78 4.21 3.90 -6.74
CA GLU A 78 4.01 4.91 -5.70
C GLU A 78 2.52 5.19 -5.46
N ILE A 79 1.72 5.26 -6.54
CA ILE A 79 0.26 5.41 -6.45
C ILE A 79 -0.38 4.24 -5.71
N ILE A 80 0.06 3.03 -6.03
CA ILE A 80 -0.44 1.81 -5.39
C ILE A 80 0.00 1.76 -3.93
N ALA A 81 1.24 2.14 -3.60
CA ALA A 81 1.73 2.22 -2.23
C ALA A 81 0.84 3.15 -1.39
N HIS A 82 0.57 4.36 -1.89
CA HIS A 82 -0.34 5.29 -1.22
C HIS A 82 -1.75 4.75 -1.07
N LEU A 83 -2.28 4.09 -2.10
CA LEU A 83 -3.60 3.44 -2.03
C LEU A 83 -3.68 2.41 -0.91
N LEU A 84 -2.65 1.56 -0.77
CA LEU A 84 -2.61 0.54 0.29
C LEU A 84 -2.58 1.18 1.68
N ILE A 85 -1.77 2.22 1.87
CA ILE A 85 -1.66 2.94 3.14
C ILE A 85 -2.98 3.61 3.49
N ASP A 86 -3.61 4.31 2.54
CA ASP A 86 -4.88 4.99 2.77
C ASP A 86 -6.00 3.99 3.14
N ARG A 87 -6.05 2.82 2.49
CA ARG A 87 -7.00 1.74 2.84
C ARG A 87 -6.78 1.21 4.26
N GLU A 88 -5.54 0.96 4.65
CA GLU A 88 -5.26 0.50 6.03
C GLU A 88 -5.56 1.59 7.07
N ALA A 89 -5.30 2.86 6.76
CA ALA A 89 -5.68 3.97 7.61
C ALA A 89 -7.21 4.07 7.79
N GLU A 90 -7.99 3.96 6.70
CA GLU A 90 -9.46 3.90 6.74
C GLU A 90 -9.95 2.74 7.65
N LYS A 91 -9.31 1.57 7.54
CA LYS A 91 -9.62 0.39 8.36
C LYS A 91 -9.29 0.59 9.84
N ILE A 92 -8.16 1.21 10.17
CA ILE A 92 -7.81 1.55 11.56
C ILE A 92 -8.85 2.53 12.12
N LEU A 93 -9.16 3.60 11.40
CA LEU A 93 -10.13 4.62 11.82
C LEU A 93 -11.53 4.05 12.01
N SER A 94 -12.00 3.18 11.11
CA SER A 94 -13.29 2.51 11.28
C SER A 94 -13.33 1.65 12.54
N ARG A 95 -12.28 0.87 12.82
CA ARG A 95 -12.17 0.07 14.06
C ARG A 95 -12.21 0.94 15.31
N GLU A 96 -11.51 2.08 15.31
CA GLU A 96 -11.55 3.03 16.44
C GLU A 96 -12.95 3.62 16.64
N LYS A 97 -13.65 3.95 15.55
CA LYS A 97 -15.00 4.51 15.58
C LYS A 97 -16.04 3.52 16.13
N TYR A 98 -15.91 2.23 15.81
CA TYR A 98 -16.80 1.18 16.34
C TYR A 98 -16.42 0.70 17.74
N ARG A 99 -15.16 0.85 18.17
CA ARG A 99 -14.72 0.49 19.54
C ARG A 99 -15.21 1.47 20.61
N LYS A 100 -15.60 2.69 20.21
CA LYS A 100 -16.11 3.75 21.11
C LYS A 100 -17.64 3.78 21.23
N LYS A 101 -18.35 2.79 20.68
CA LYS A 101 -19.82 2.70 20.72
C LYS A 101 -20.24 1.46 21.50
#